data_AF-A0A2V2RLU7-F1
#
_entry.id   AF-A0A2V2RLU7-F1
#
_cell.length_a   1.000
_cell.length_b   1.000
_cell.length_c   1.000
_cell.angle_alpha   90.00
_cell.angle_beta   90.00
_cell.angle_gamma   90.00
#
_symmetry.space_group_name_H-M   'P 1'
#
loop_
_entity.id
_entity.type
_entity.pdbx_description
1 polymer ?
#
loop_
_entity_poly.entity_id
_entity_poly.type
_entity_poly.pdbx_seq_one_letter_code
_entity_poly.pdbx_strand_id
1 'polypeptide(L)'
;MNDQIGKGNLTEVKAIAASLIENQAKVVQHGKRADAIVKNMLQHSRIGSGKKELTDINRLADEYLSLAYHGIRARDKSFNAKFETEFDDTVSKINIVPQDIGRAILNLINSAFLL
;
A
#
# COMPACT_ATOMS: atom_id res chain seq x y z
N MET A 1 -47.90 6.70 -11.70
CA MET A 1 -46.98 5.81 -10.94
C MET A 1 -47.72 4.81 -10.04
N ASN A 2 -48.85 5.17 -9.43
CA ASN A 2 -49.67 4.23 -8.64
C ASN A 2 -50.63 3.33 -9.46
N ASP A 3 -50.85 3.59 -10.75
CA ASP A 3 -51.84 2.86 -11.55
C ASP A 3 -51.35 1.54 -12.19
N GLN A 4 -50.06 1.20 -12.07
CA GLN A 4 -49.52 -0.05 -12.62
C GLN A 4 -49.48 -1.20 -11.59
N ILE A 5 -49.79 -0.94 -10.32
CA ILE A 5 -49.72 -1.93 -9.23
C ILE A 5 -50.91 -2.92 -9.27
N GLY A 6 -52.00 -2.57 -9.97
CA GLY A 6 -53.23 -3.38 -10.05
C GLY A 6 -53.21 -4.54 -11.04
N LYS A 7 -52.20 -4.62 -11.93
CA LYS A 7 -51.99 -5.80 -12.78
C LYS A 7 -50.68 -6.41 -12.34
N GLY A 8 -50.74 -7.57 -11.70
CA GLY A 8 -49.58 -8.32 -11.19
C GLY A 8 -48.56 -8.65 -12.27
N ASN A 9 -47.81 -7.65 -12.74
CA ASN A 9 -46.71 -7.79 -13.67
C ASN A 9 -45.50 -8.23 -12.85
N LEU A 10 -45.61 -9.43 -12.27
CA LEU A 10 -44.58 -10.09 -11.47
C LEU A 10 -43.24 -10.17 -12.22
N THR A 11 -43.28 -10.12 -13.55
CA THR A 11 -42.12 -10.02 -14.44
C THR A 11 -41.35 -8.72 -14.26
N GLU A 12 -42.03 -7.58 -14.21
CA GLU A 12 -41.42 -6.26 -13.98
C GLU A 12 -40.85 -6.16 -12.56
N VAL A 13 -41.60 -6.65 -11.56
CA VAL A 13 -41.13 -6.68 -10.17
C VAL A 13 -39.88 -7.56 -10.02
N LYS A 14 -39.85 -8.73 -10.68
CA LYS A 14 -38.67 -9.60 -10.71
C LYS A 14 -37.48 -8.94 -11.41
N ALA A 15 -37.70 -8.23 -12.51
CA ALA A 15 -36.66 -7.53 -13.24
C ALA A 15 -36.03 -6.39 -12.40
N ILE A 16 -36.87 -5.60 -11.71
CA ILE A 16 -36.42 -4.53 -10.81
C ILE A 16 -35.64 -5.13 -9.62
N ALA A 17 -36.14 -6.21 -9.02
CA ALA A 17 -35.46 -6.87 -7.91
C ALA A 17 -34.09 -7.44 -8.33
N ALA A 18 -34.00 -8.06 -9.50
CA ALA A 18 -32.73 -8.55 -10.05
C ALA A 18 -31.73 -7.41 -10.29
N SER A 19 -32.20 -6.29 -10.86
CA SER A 19 -31.36 -5.10 -11.07
C SER A 19 -30.88 -4.49 -9.76
N LEU A 20 -31.72 -4.46 -8.72
CA LEU A 20 -31.36 -3.97 -7.40
C LEU A 20 -30.25 -4.81 -6.76
N ILE A 21 -30.35 -6.14 -6.86
CA ILE A 21 -29.34 -7.08 -6.36
C ILE A 21 -28.00 -6.87 -7.09
N GLU A 22 -28.04 -6.75 -8.42
CA GLU A 22 -26.83 -6.51 -9.22
C GLU A 22 -26.15 -5.18 -8.85
N ASN A 23 -26.95 -4.12 -8.68
CA ASN A 23 -26.44 -2.81 -8.29
C ASN A 23 -25.85 -2.82 -6.88
N GLN A 24 -26.47 -3.52 -5.92
CA GLN A 24 -25.94 -3.68 -4.58
C GLN A 24 -24.58 -4.40 -4.59
N ALA A 25 -24.43 -5.44 -5.42
CA ALA A 25 -23.15 -6.14 -5.58
C ALA A 25 -22.04 -5.21 -6.13
N LYS A 26 -22.37 -4.37 -7.12
CA LYS A 26 -21.45 -3.35 -7.66
C LYS A 26 -21.06 -2.32 -6.60
N VAL A 27 -22.02 -1.82 -5.81
CA VAL A 27 -21.75 -0.88 -4.70
C VAL A 27 -20.78 -1.49 -3.68
N VAL A 28 -20.98 -2.75 -3.29
CA VAL A 28 -20.07 -3.44 -2.36
C VAL A 28 -18.68 -3.61 -2.96
N GLN A 29 -18.58 -3.99 -4.24
CA GLN A 29 -17.29 -4.13 -4.93
C GLN A 29 -16.52 -2.80 -4.98
N HIS A 30 -17.20 -1.70 -5.32
CA HIS A 30 -16.59 -0.37 -5.34
C HIS A 30 -16.24 0.12 -3.93
N GLY A 31 -17.06 -0.16 -2.92
CA GLY A 31 -16.76 0.15 -1.52
C GLY A 31 -15.50 -0.56 -1.02
N LYS A 32 -15.31 -1.85 -1.36
CA LYS A 32 -14.08 -2.59 -1.03
C LYS A 32 -12.85 -2.02 -1.73
N ARG A 33 -12.97 -1.61 -3.00
CA ARG A 33 -11.88 -0.95 -3.73
C ARG A 33 -11.53 0.40 -3.10
N ALA A 34 -12.52 1.19 -2.72
CA ALA A 34 -12.31 2.47 -2.06
C ALA A 34 -11.64 2.32 -0.69
N ASP A 35 -12.06 1.35 0.15
CA ASP A 35 -11.40 1.05 1.43
C ASP A 35 -9.92 0.67 1.23
N ALA A 36 -9.63 -0.17 0.23
CA ALA A 36 -8.26 -0.54 -0.11
C ALA A 36 -7.42 0.65 -0.59
N ILE A 37 -8.00 1.57 -1.36
CA ILE A 37 -7.33 2.80 -1.79
C ILE A 37 -7.05 3.71 -0.59
N VAL A 38 -8.03 3.94 0.30
CA VAL A 38 -7.87 4.79 1.48
C VAL A 38 -6.84 4.21 2.45
N LYS A 39 -6.83 2.89 2.68
CA LYS A 39 -5.79 2.22 3.47
C LYS A 39 -4.41 2.39 2.86
N ASN A 40 -4.27 2.22 1.55
CA ASN A 40 -3.02 2.46 0.86
C ASN A 40 -2.58 3.93 1.02
N MET A 41 -3.49 4.89 0.83
CA MET A 41 -3.18 6.32 1.05
C MET A 41 -2.73 6.60 2.49
N LEU A 42 -3.43 6.08 3.50
CA LEU A 42 -3.10 6.31 4.92
C LEU A 42 -1.78 5.65 5.33
N GLN A 43 -1.45 4.47 4.78
CA GLN A 43 -0.13 3.86 4.98
C GLN A 43 0.99 4.73 4.39
N HIS A 44 0.74 5.39 3.26
CA HIS A 44 1.70 6.29 2.62
C HIS A 44 1.69 7.72 3.20
N SER A 45 0.63 8.08 3.92
CA SER A 45 0.44 9.39 4.57
C SER A 45 0.74 9.39 6.07
N ARG A 46 1.32 8.32 6.63
CA ARG A 46 1.99 8.40 7.94
C ARG A 46 3.22 9.29 7.79
N ILE A 47 2.98 10.59 7.81
CA ILE A 47 3.95 11.68 7.85
C ILE A 47 4.74 11.46 9.14
N GLY A 48 6.03 11.11 9.01
CA GLY A 48 6.99 11.29 10.10
C GLY A 48 7.01 12.77 10.50
N SER A 49 7.66 13.17 11.59
CA SER A 49 7.63 14.56 12.08
C SER A 49 8.06 15.63 11.05
N GLY A 50 8.51 15.24 9.85
CA GLY A 50 9.01 16.12 8.78
C GLY A 50 10.29 16.84 9.20
N LYS A 51 10.80 16.53 10.39
CA LYS A 51 11.91 17.21 11.00
C LYS A 51 13.19 16.68 10.36
N LYS A 52 13.96 17.62 9.83
CA LYS A 52 15.29 17.31 9.32
C LYS A 52 16.27 17.15 10.46
N GLU A 53 17.12 16.13 10.37
CA GLU A 53 18.15 15.83 11.34
C GLU A 53 19.44 15.43 10.60
N LEU A 54 20.59 15.79 11.17
CA LEU A 54 21.89 15.37 10.66
C LEU A 54 22.00 13.85 10.78
N THR A 55 21.91 13.18 9.64
CA THR A 55 21.78 11.74 9.52
C THR A 55 22.97 11.17 8.77
N ASP A 56 23.50 10.07 9.29
CA ASP A 56 24.45 9.23 8.58
C ASP A 56 23.67 8.40 7.54
N ILE A 57 23.83 8.76 6.26
CA ILE A 57 23.05 8.16 5.17
C ILE A 57 23.47 6.73 4.87
N ASN A 58 24.76 6.40 5.02
CA ASN A 58 25.28 5.06 4.78
C ASN A 58 24.70 4.10 5.82
N ARG A 59 24.75 4.51 7.10
CA ARG A 59 24.12 3.74 8.18
C ARG A 59 22.61 3.59 7.98
N LEU A 60 21.91 4.65 7.58
CA LEU A 60 20.47 4.58 7.30
C LEU A 60 20.16 3.57 6.18
N ALA A 61 20.94 3.58 5.09
CA ALA A 61 20.76 2.66 3.98
C ALA A 61 20.97 1.21 4.41
N ASP A 62 22.03 0.92 5.17
CA ASP A 62 22.33 -0.42 5.70
C ASP A 62 21.23 -0.94 6.64
N GLU A 63 20.75 -0.09 7.56
CA GLU A 63 19.65 -0.44 8.47
C GLU A 63 18.37 -0.82 7.72
N TYR A 64 18.00 -0.05 6.68
CA TYR A 64 16.79 -0.31 5.90
C TYR A 64 16.96 -1.48 4.91
N LEU A 65 18.17 -1.77 4.44
CA LEU A 65 18.48 -3.00 3.70
C LEU A 65 18.25 -4.24 4.57
N SER A 66 18.80 -4.24 5.79
CA SER A 66 18.58 -5.32 6.76
C SER A 66 17.09 -5.49 7.08
N LEU A 67 16.37 -4.38 7.31
CA LEU A 67 14.93 -4.39 7.58
C LEU A 67 14.12 -5.00 6.42
N ALA A 68 14.41 -4.60 5.18
CA ALA A 68 13.75 -5.15 4.00
C ALA A 68 13.95 -6.67 3.90
N TYR A 69 15.20 -7.12 4.08
CA TYR A 69 15.56 -8.53 3.98
C TYR A 69 14.87 -9.37 5.05
N HIS A 70 14.89 -8.92 6.31
CA HIS A 70 14.16 -9.60 7.38
C HIS A 70 12.64 -9.60 7.13
N GLY A 71 12.11 -8.51 6.58
CA GLY A 71 10.69 -8.39 6.21
C GLY A 71 10.24 -9.45 5.21
N ILE A 72 11.00 -9.67 4.13
CA ILE A 72 10.67 -10.71 3.15
C ILE A 72 10.92 -12.12 3.71
N ARG A 73 12.02 -12.33 4.44
CA ARG A 73 12.34 -13.62 5.09
C ARG A 73 11.29 -14.09 6.09
N ALA A 74 10.62 -13.15 6.77
CA ALA A 74 9.53 -13.47 7.68
C ALA A 74 8.29 -14.02 6.95
N ARG A 75 8.09 -13.61 5.70
CA ARG A 75 6.99 -14.09 4.82
C ARG A 75 7.39 -15.35 4.05
N ASP A 76 8.63 -15.41 3.60
CA ASP A 76 9.22 -16.53 2.88
C ASP A 76 10.60 -16.89 3.47
N LYS A 77 10.62 -17.96 4.28
CA LYS A 77 11.84 -18.44 4.93
C LYS A 77 12.87 -19.03 3.95
N SER A 78 12.46 -19.34 2.72
CA SER A 78 13.33 -19.90 1.68
C SER A 78 14.03 -18.82 0.86
N PHE A 79 13.51 -17.59 0.88
CA PHE A 79 14.14 -16.45 0.23
C PHE A 79 15.57 -16.27 0.73
N ASN A 80 16.50 -16.06 -0.19
CA ASN A 80 17.89 -15.71 0.09
C ASN A 80 18.37 -14.73 -0.98
N ALA A 81 19.06 -13.68 -0.56
CA ALA A 81 19.65 -12.70 -1.46
C ALA A 81 21.10 -12.42 -1.02
N LYS A 82 21.98 -12.20 -1.99
CA LYS A 82 23.34 -11.70 -1.73
C LYS A 82 23.30 -10.19 -1.82
N PHE A 83 23.92 -9.51 -0.85
CA PHE A 83 24.04 -8.06 -0.82
C PHE A 83 25.49 -7.65 -1.06
N GLU A 84 25.68 -6.70 -1.95
CA GLU A 84 26.95 -6.01 -2.18
C GLU A 84 26.69 -4.53 -1.94
N THR A 85 27.47 -3.92 -1.05
CA THR A 85 27.32 -2.51 -0.66
C THR A 85 28.60 -1.76 -1.00
N GLU A 86 28.44 -0.58 -1.57
CA GLU A 86 29.53 0.34 -1.91
C GLU A 86 29.17 1.70 -1.33
N PHE A 87 29.53 1.91 -0.06
CA PHE A 87 29.31 3.16 0.64
C PHE A 87 30.54 4.08 0.51
N ASP A 88 30.29 5.37 0.37
CA ASP A 88 31.35 6.38 0.42
C ASP A 88 31.52 6.86 1.87
N ASP A 89 32.60 6.41 2.51
CA ASP A 89 32.95 6.73 3.89
C ASP A 89 33.33 8.20 4.12
N THR A 90 33.55 8.97 3.04
CA THR A 90 33.85 10.40 3.14
C THR A 90 32.60 11.26 3.27
N VAL A 91 31.42 10.67 3.07
CA VAL A 91 30.13 11.36 3.19
C VAL A 91 29.87 11.74 4.65
N SER A 92 29.95 13.04 4.94
CA SER A 92 29.52 13.57 6.22
C SER A 92 28.00 13.45 6.41
N LYS A 93 27.53 13.57 7.66
CA LYS A 93 26.09 13.56 7.96
C LYS A 93 25.35 14.62 7.15
N ILE A 94 24.22 14.23 6.57
CA ILE A 94 23.37 15.10 5.76
C ILE A 94 22.09 15.48 6.49
N ASN A 95 21.61 16.71 6.27
CA ASN A 95 20.42 17.22 6.94
C ASN A 95 19.15 16.83 6.16
N ILE A 96 18.58 15.68 6.49
CA ILE A 96 17.44 15.05 5.80
C ILE A 96 16.35 14.66 6.79
N VAL A 97 15.17 14.24 6.31
CA VAL A 97 14.15 13.59 7.15
C VAL A 97 14.41 12.08 7.11
N PRO A 98 15.11 11.49 8.11
CA PRO A 98 15.53 10.08 8.06
C PRO A 98 14.37 9.10 7.83
N GLN A 99 13.18 9.37 8.37
CA GLN A 99 12.03 8.48 8.22
C GLN A 99 11.53 8.42 6.76
N ASP A 100 11.52 9.57 6.07
CA ASP A 100 11.03 9.64 4.70
C ASP A 100 12.03 8.99 3.73
N ILE A 101 13.33 9.28 3.92
CA ILE A 101 14.41 8.67 3.13
C ILE A 101 14.48 7.16 3.40
N GLY A 102 14.41 6.75 4.65
CA GLY A 102 14.38 5.35 5.04
C GLY A 102 13.22 4.59 4.39
N ARG A 103 12.02 5.17 4.38
CA ARG A 103 10.86 4.58 3.69
C ARG A 103 11.07 4.47 2.18
N ALA A 104 11.70 5.47 1.56
CA ALA A 104 12.03 5.41 0.14
C ALA A 104 13.00 4.26 -0.17
N ILE A 105 14.08 4.14 0.60
CA ILE A 105 15.07 3.04 0.49
C ILE A 105 14.39 1.68 0.66
N LEU A 106 13.60 1.52 1.73
CA LEU A 106 12.85 0.29 2.01
C LEU A 106 11.96 -0.13 0.83
N ASN A 107 11.23 0.82 0.25
CA ASN A 107 10.31 0.55 -0.84
C ASN A 107 11.05 0.15 -2.13
N LEU A 108 12.18 0.79 -2.43
CA LEU A 108 13.02 0.43 -3.57
C LEU A 108 13.56 -1.00 -3.43
N ILE A 109 14.10 -1.34 -2.26
CA ILE A 109 14.66 -2.68 -1.99
C ILE A 109 13.57 -3.75 -2.03
N ASN A 110 12.42 -3.50 -1.39
CA ASN A 110 11.29 -4.43 -1.45
C ASN A 110 10.79 -4.66 -2.87
N SER A 111 10.80 -3.62 -3.72
CA SER A 111 10.44 -3.77 -5.14
C SER A 111 11.46 -4.64 -5.87
N ALA A 112 12.75 -4.49 -5.58
CA ALA A 112 13.81 -5.30 -6.17
C ALA A 112 13.71 -6.79 -5.78
N PHE A 113 13.27 -7.11 -4.56
CA PHE A 113 13.07 -8.51 -4.14
C PHE A 113 11.85 -9.20 -4.78
N LEU A 114 10.95 -8.43 -5.37
CA LEU A 114 9.74 -8.94 -6.03
C LEU A 114 9.90 -9.07 -7.56
N LEU A 115 11.07 -8.69 -8.10
CA LEU A 115 11.48 -8.90 -9.50
C LEU A 115 12.17 -10.25 -9.65
#